data_AF-A0A196SEL1-F1
#
_entry.id   AF-A0A196SEL1-F1
#
_cell.length_a   1.000
_cell.length_b   1.000
_cell.length_c   1.000
_cell.angle_alpha   90.00
_cell.angle_beta   90.00
_cell.angle_gamma   90.00
#
_symmetry.space_group_name_H-M   'P 1'
#
loop_
_entity.id
_entity.type
_entity.pdbx_description
1 polymer ?
#
loop_
_entity_poly.entity_id
_entity_poly.type
_entity_poly.pdbx_seq_one_letter_code
_entity_poly.pdbx_strand_id
1 'polypeptide(L)' 'MAAVAEIKLFGKWTFSDVEVADLALKDHLAVTPKNATYLPHTAGRYQLKRFRKGQCPLV' A
#
# COMPACT_ATOMS: atom_id res chain seq x y z
N MET A 1 18.10 16.66 -11.26
CA MET A 1 16.86 16.21 -10.59
C MET A 1 16.77 14.70 -10.74
N ALA A 2 16.87 13.95 -9.65
CA ALA A 2 16.72 12.50 -9.71
C ALA A 2 15.26 12.16 -10.05
N ALA A 3 15.05 11.36 -11.10
CA ALA A 3 13.72 10.86 -11.44
C ALA A 3 13.16 10.10 -10.23
N VAL A 4 11.99 10.49 -9.75
CA VAL A 4 11.29 9.79 -8.67
C VAL A 4 10.93 8.40 -9.21
N ALA A 5 11.67 7.38 -8.77
CA ALA A 5 11.42 6.01 -9.19
C ALA A 5 10.04 5.56 -8.69
N GLU A 6 9.17 5.17 -9.61
CA GLU A 6 7.85 4.65 -9.29
C GLU A 6 7.98 3.31 -8.56
N ILE A 7 7.35 3.19 -7.38
CA ILE A 7 7.40 1.98 -6.57
C ILE A 7 6.54 0.92 -7.27
N LYS A 8 7.19 -0.14 -7.77
CA LYS A 8 6.52 -1.28 -8.41
C LYS A 8 6.57 -2.50 -7.51
N LEU A 9 5.42 -3.11 -7.24
CA LEU A 9 5.32 -4.36 -6.50
C LEU A 9 6.02 -5.48 -7.29
N PHE A 10 6.93 -6.19 -6.63
CA PHE A 10 7.83 -7.18 -7.24
C PHE A 10 8.62 -6.66 -8.47
N GLY A 11 8.75 -5.34 -8.62
CA GLY A 11 9.35 -4.70 -9.80
C GLY A 11 8.52 -4.83 -11.09
N LYS A 12 7.31 -5.39 -11.03
CA LYS A 12 6.46 -5.70 -12.20
C LYS A 12 5.16 -4.90 -12.23
N TRP A 13 4.52 -4.72 -11.09
CA TRP A 13 3.16 -4.18 -11.01
C TRP A 13 3.15 -2.76 -10.44
N THR A 14 2.44 -1.86 -11.09
CA THR A 14 2.18 -0.48 -10.65
C THR A 14 0.98 -0.42 -9.71
N PHE A 15 0.99 0.50 -8.75
CA PHE A 15 -0.15 0.76 -7.85
C PHE A 15 -1.11 1.82 -8.41
N SER A 16 -0.70 2.53 -9.46
CA SER A 16 -1.42 3.66 -10.08
C SER A 16 -2.75 3.26 -10.74
N ASP A 17 -2.86 2.00 -11.20
CA ASP A 17 -4.03 1.49 -11.93
C ASP A 17 -5.12 0.92 -11.01
N VAL A 18 -4.89 0.90 -9.69
CA VAL A 18 -5.84 0.31 -8.74
C VAL A 18 -6.81 1.37 -8.23
N GLU A 19 -8.02 1.34 -8.76
CA GLU A 19 -9.14 2.17 -8.29
C GLU A 19 -10.05 1.37 -7.36
N VAL A 20 -10.38 1.96 -6.21
CA VAL A 20 -11.38 1.41 -5.29
C VAL A 20 -12.71 2.11 -5.56
N ALA A 21 -13.69 1.36 -6.06
CA ALA A 21 -15.00 1.90 -6.45
C ALA A 21 -15.87 2.34 -5.25
N ASP A 22 -15.71 1.72 -4.08
CA ASP A 22 -16.48 2.02 -2.88
C ASP A 22 -15.72 3.00 -1.96
N LEU A 23 -16.37 4.12 -1.64
CA LEU A 23 -15.83 5.16 -0.77
C LEU A 23 -15.56 4.66 0.66
N ALA A 24 -16.40 3.77 1.20
CA ALA A 24 -16.25 3.28 2.56
C ALA A 24 -15.03 2.36 2.73
N LEU A 25 -14.67 1.62 1.67
CA LEU A 25 -13.55 0.67 1.67
C LEU A 25 -12.21 1.35 1.34
N LYS A 26 -12.24 2.53 0.72
CA LYS A 26 -11.04 3.25 0.28
C LYS A 26 -10.03 3.52 1.39
N ASP A 27 -10.49 3.79 2.62
CA ASP A 27 -9.64 4.07 3.77
C ASP A 27 -9.12 2.80 4.48
N HIS A 28 -9.73 1.64 4.20
CA HIS A 28 -9.37 0.35 4.79
C HIS A 28 -8.53 -0.53 3.86
N LEU A 29 -8.51 -0.21 2.56
CA LEU A 29 -7.70 -0.88 1.55
C LEU A 29 -6.41 -0.08 1.33
N ALA A 30 -5.31 -0.51 1.94
CA ALA A 30 -4.00 0.13 1.84
C ALA A 30 -3.30 -0.10 0.49
N VAL A 31 -3.97 0.20 -0.61
CA VAL A 31 -3.45 0.11 -1.99
C VAL A 31 -3.00 1.48 -2.52
N THR A 32 -3.15 2.53 -1.70
CA THR A 32 -2.69 3.88 -2.04
C THR A 32 -1.17 3.96 -2.11
N PRO A 33 -0.60 4.92 -2.87
CA PRO A 33 0.85 5.08 -3.02
C PRO A 33 1.58 5.34 -1.69
N LYS A 34 0.88 5.74 -0.63
CA LYS A 34 1.43 5.90 0.72
C LYS A 34 1.87 4.57 1.35
N ASN A 35 1.26 3.47 0.93
CA ASN A 35 1.50 2.13 1.45
C ASN A 35 2.14 1.21 0.39
N ALA A 36 2.59 1.80 -0.74
CA ALA A 36 3.26 1.08 -1.80
C ALA A 36 4.58 0.48 -1.29
N THR A 37 4.74 -0.82 -1.53
CA THR A 37 5.92 -1.59 -1.13
C THR A 37 6.47 -2.35 -2.33
N TYR A 38 7.78 -2.56 -2.36
CA TYR A 38 8.42 -3.41 -3.37
C TYR A 38 8.19 -4.89 -3.11
N LEU A 39 8.14 -5.28 -1.84
CA LEU A 39 7.91 -6.64 -1.37
C LEU A 39 6.86 -6.62 -0.25
N PRO A 40 6.02 -7.67 -0.17
CA PRO A 40 4.97 -7.79 0.85
C PRO A 40 5.54 -8.01 2.27
N HIS A 41 6.79 -8.46 2.37
CA HIS A 41 7.41 -8.74 3.64
C HIS A 41 7.85 -7.44 4.33
N THR A 42 7.22 -7.12 5.46
CA THR A 42 7.54 -5.94 6.27
C THR A 42 7.71 -6.31 7.74
N ALA A 43 8.57 -5.60 8.46
CA ALA A 43 8.70 -5.70 9.93
C ALA A 43 7.68 -4.82 10.67
N GLY A 44 6.57 -4.45 10.00
CA GLY A 44 5.57 -3.52 10.51
C GLY A 44 4.74 -4.12 11.65
N ARG A 45 4.71 -3.43 12.81
CA ARG A 45 3.96 -3.87 14.00
C ARG A 45 2.53 -3.32 14.02
N TYR A 46 1.72 -3.73 13.06
CA TYR A 46 0.33 -3.26 12.89
C TYR A 46 -0.65 -3.73 13.98
N GLN A 47 -0.22 -4.64 14.86
CA GLN A 47 -0.99 -5.18 15.97
C GLN A 47 -0.96 -4.32 17.25
N LEU A 48 -0.02 -3.37 17.37
CA LEU A 48 0.19 -2.61 18.62
C LEU A 48 -0.94 -1.64 18.99
N LYS A 49 -1.68 -1.13 18.01
CA LYS A 49 -2.81 -0.21 18.26
C LYS A 49 -3.98 -0.60 17.36
N ARG A 50 -5.20 -0.32 17.84
CA ARG A 50 -6.42 -0.50 17.06
C ARG A 50 -6.33 0.27 15.74
N PHE A 51 -6.93 -0.28 14.69
CA PHE A 51 -7.01 0.28 13.34
C PHE A 51 -5.70 0.35 12.54
N ARG A 52 -4.54 0.01 13.12
CA ARG A 52 -3.28 -0.07 12.36
C ARG A 52 -3.25 -1.20 11.33
N LYS A 53 -4.08 -2.24 11.50
CA LYS A 53 -4.29 -3.26 10.46
C LYS A 53 -4.88 -2.69 9.17
N GLY A 54 -5.58 -1.56 9.21
CA GLY A 54 -6.03 -0.89 7.97
C GLY A 54 -4.89 -0.22 7.20
N GLN A 55 -3.71 -0.08 7.81
CA GLN A 55 -2.52 0.53 7.21
C GLN A 55 -1.48 -0.51 6.75
N CYS A 56 -1.68 -1.81 7.02
CA CYS A 56 -0.77 -2.81 6.50
C CYS A 56 -0.95 -2.92 4.98
N PRO A 57 0.14 -3.06 4.20
CA PRO A 57 0.04 -3.38 2.79
C PRO A 57 -0.88 -4.59 2.60
N LEU A 58 -1.73 -4.53 1.57
CA LEU A 58 -2.74 -5.57 1.37
C LEU A 58 -2.15 -6.89 0.85
N VAL A 59 -0.98 -6.81 0.22
CA VAL A 59 -0.24 -7.94 -0.38
C VAL A 59 0.95 -8.27 0.48
#